data_AF-A0A9D5HLF0-F1
#
_entry.id   AF-A0A9D5HLF0-F1
#
_cell.length_a   1.000
_cell.length_b   1.000
_cell.length_c   1.000
_cell.angle_alpha   90.00
_cell.angle_beta   90.00
_cell.angle_gamma   90.00
#
_symmetry.space_group_name_H-M   'P 1'
#
loop_
_entity.id
_entity.type
_entity.pdbx_description
1 polymer ?
#
loop_
_entity_poly.entity_id
_entity_poly.type
_entity_poly.pdbx_seq_one_letter_code
_entity_poly.pdbx_strand_id
1 'polypeptide(L)'
;MVIWISLGSLSSAILAVLLFSVGFAVISGWRSRRRAVGFFHPFTNDGGGGERVLWCAVRAVQEERADLDCAVYTGDEASPESLTARAFDRFGVRLLRPPIVVRLSRRKWIEEKTYPHFTMIGQSLGSMYLSWEALCKFTPHFYFDTSGYAFTYPVARIFGCKVICYTHYPTISTDMLSRVRHRSSMYNNDALIAKSIWLSRCKIIYYTFFSWLYGLVGSCAHLAMVNSSWTRSHIETLWKIPERTRRVYPPCDTSALQVLPLERSGKTPTFISVAQFRPEKAHAVQLEAFSLAVHRLESGMPRPKLQFVGSCRNKEDQERLQKLKDRSSELNMEEFVEFHRDVLYRDLIQLLGGAIAGLHSMIDEHFGISVVEYMAAGAIPIAHNSAGPKMDIVVDEDGHQTGFLASDTEGYAEAILKILMMSETERLTIAAAARKQAQRFSEEKFCEDFKAAIRPVISSNP
;
A
#
# COMPACT_ATOMS: atom_id res chain seq x y z
N MET A 1 14.24 -55.96 -1.47
CA MET A 1 14.57 -55.48 -0.10
C MET A 1 15.82 -54.60 -0.08
N VAL A 2 16.96 -55.03 -0.66
CA VAL A 2 18.24 -54.28 -0.66
C VAL A 2 18.17 -52.90 -1.36
N ILE A 3 17.45 -52.78 -2.48
CA ILE A 3 17.28 -51.49 -3.20
C ILE A 3 16.48 -50.48 -2.35
N TRP A 4 15.45 -50.93 -1.64
CA TRP A 4 14.62 -50.08 -0.78
C TRP A 4 15.37 -49.59 0.47
N ILE A 5 16.22 -50.45 1.06
CA ILE A 5 17.10 -50.08 2.18
C ILE A 5 18.16 -49.06 1.71
N SER A 6 18.72 -49.24 0.51
CA SER A 6 19.72 -48.33 -0.07
C SER A 6 19.14 -46.97 -0.50
N LEU A 7 17.90 -46.94 -0.98
CA LEU A 7 17.16 -45.69 -1.24
C LEU A 7 16.80 -44.96 0.08
N GLY A 8 16.47 -45.71 1.13
CA GLY A 8 16.24 -45.18 2.48
C GLY A 8 17.51 -44.60 3.12
N SER A 9 18.66 -45.24 2.95
CA SER A 9 19.95 -44.73 3.46
C SER A 9 20.45 -43.51 2.68
N LEU A 10 20.25 -43.48 1.36
CA LEU A 10 20.60 -42.32 0.54
C LEU A 10 19.71 -41.10 0.85
N SER A 11 18.39 -41.30 0.99
CA SER A 11 17.45 -40.23 1.34
C SER A 11 17.72 -39.67 2.75
N SER A 12 18.02 -40.52 3.72
CA SER A 12 18.40 -40.09 5.07
C SER A 12 19.74 -39.37 5.10
N ALA A 13 20.74 -39.80 4.32
CA ALA A 13 22.02 -39.10 4.19
C ALA A 13 21.86 -37.71 3.56
N ILE A 14 21.07 -37.59 2.48
CA ILE A 14 20.76 -36.29 1.85
C ILE A 14 20.04 -35.38 2.84
N LEU A 15 19.04 -35.90 3.57
CA LEU A 15 18.34 -35.14 4.59
C LEU A 15 19.28 -34.67 5.70
N ALA A 16 20.19 -35.53 6.16
CA ALA A 16 21.18 -35.17 7.18
C ALA A 16 22.14 -34.07 6.69
N VAL A 17 22.63 -34.15 5.46
CA VAL A 17 23.48 -33.10 4.85
C VAL A 17 22.71 -31.78 4.72
N LEU A 18 21.45 -31.83 4.29
CA LEU A 18 20.59 -30.64 4.20
C LEU A 18 20.39 -30.02 5.59
N LEU A 19 19.99 -30.80 6.59
CA LEU A 19 19.82 -30.32 7.97
C LEU A 19 21.12 -29.76 8.54
N PHE A 20 22.27 -30.39 8.27
CA PHE A 20 23.58 -29.89 8.68
C PHE A 20 23.90 -28.55 7.99
N SER A 21 23.68 -28.43 6.68
CA SER A 21 23.95 -27.19 5.94
C SER A 21 23.05 -26.03 6.39
N VAL A 22 21.78 -26.33 6.69
CA VAL A 22 20.80 -25.39 7.26
C VAL A 22 21.27 -24.96 8.65
N GLY A 23 21.60 -25.92 9.52
CA GLY A 23 22.11 -25.63 10.87
C GLY A 23 23.41 -24.81 10.84
N PHE A 24 24.33 -25.16 9.96
CA PHE A 24 25.59 -24.44 9.77
C PHE A 24 25.36 -22.99 9.32
N ALA A 25 24.48 -22.77 8.33
CA ALA A 25 24.13 -21.42 7.86
C ALA A 25 23.54 -20.56 8.98
N VAL A 26 22.64 -21.13 9.80
CA VAL A 26 22.04 -20.43 10.94
C VAL A 26 23.08 -20.09 12.00
N ILE A 27 23.92 -21.06 12.39
CA ILE A 27 25.00 -20.84 13.38
C ILE A 27 26.01 -19.81 12.88
N SER A 28 26.36 -19.87 11.59
CA SER A 28 27.22 -18.88 10.94
C SER A 28 26.59 -17.48 10.98
N GLY A 29 25.30 -17.38 10.66
CA GLY A 29 24.54 -16.13 10.76
C GLY A 29 24.48 -15.58 12.19
N TRP A 30 24.34 -16.44 13.21
CA TRP A 30 24.39 -16.02 14.61
C TRP A 30 25.75 -15.44 15.00
N ARG A 31 26.84 -16.10 14.57
CA ARG A 31 28.21 -15.66 14.87
C ARG A 31 28.63 -14.42 14.10
N SER A 32 28.09 -14.22 12.90
CA SER A 32 28.41 -13.09 12.01
C SER A 32 27.38 -11.96 12.07
N ARG A 33 26.44 -12.02 13.02
CA ARG A 33 25.37 -11.02 13.17
C ARG A 33 25.96 -9.64 13.36
N ARG A 34 25.52 -8.69 12.53
CA ARG A 34 26.03 -7.32 12.53
C ARG A 34 25.14 -6.40 13.36
N ARG A 35 25.74 -5.36 13.95
CA ARG A 35 25.04 -4.23 14.57
C ARG A 35 24.43 -3.34 13.49
N ALA A 36 23.39 -3.86 12.86
CA ALA A 36 22.77 -3.27 11.70
C ALA A 36 21.25 -3.49 11.70
N VAL A 37 20.57 -2.66 10.94
CA VAL A 37 19.18 -2.82 10.52
C VAL A 37 19.18 -3.29 9.07
N GLY A 38 18.57 -4.44 8.79
CA GLY A 38 18.39 -4.96 7.43
C GLY A 38 16.95 -4.77 6.97
N PHE A 39 16.72 -3.93 5.97
CA PHE A 39 15.42 -3.66 5.35
C PHE A 39 15.18 -4.63 4.19
N PHE A 40 14.25 -5.56 4.37
CA PHE A 40 13.81 -6.47 3.33
C PHE A 40 12.82 -5.77 2.41
N HIS A 41 13.31 -5.38 1.23
CA HIS A 41 12.53 -4.67 0.22
C HIS A 41 12.96 -5.07 -1.20
N PRO A 42 12.49 -6.22 -1.73
CA PRO A 42 12.99 -6.79 -2.99
C PRO A 42 12.78 -5.95 -4.27
N PHE A 43 11.89 -4.95 -4.22
CA PHE A 43 11.53 -4.06 -5.34
C PHE A 43 11.76 -2.60 -4.96
N THR A 44 12.87 -2.03 -5.42
CA THR A 44 13.36 -0.68 -5.07
C THR A 44 13.40 0.27 -6.28
N ASN A 45 12.64 -0.04 -7.33
CA ASN A 45 12.60 0.71 -8.59
C ASN A 45 11.19 0.88 -9.18
N ASP A 46 10.14 0.43 -8.51
CA ASP A 46 8.74 0.51 -8.97
C ASP A 46 8.15 1.93 -8.83
N GLY A 47 8.75 2.78 -7.98
CA GLY A 47 8.32 4.16 -7.75
C GLY A 47 7.03 4.31 -6.94
N GLY A 48 6.60 3.27 -6.21
CA GLY A 48 5.35 3.26 -5.45
C GLY A 48 5.47 3.79 -4.02
N GLY A 49 4.32 3.99 -3.35
CA GLY A 49 4.28 4.43 -1.95
C GLY A 49 4.99 3.50 -0.95
N GLY A 50 5.14 2.21 -1.29
CA GLY A 50 5.92 1.25 -0.50
C GLY A 50 7.40 1.60 -0.40
N GLU A 51 8.00 2.06 -1.51
CA GLU A 51 9.39 2.49 -1.54
C GLU A 51 9.60 3.78 -0.76
N ARG A 52 8.63 4.70 -0.82
CA ARG A 52 8.73 5.90 0.02
C ARG A 52 8.79 5.56 1.50
N VAL A 53 7.95 4.65 1.97
CA VAL A 53 8.02 4.15 3.35
C VAL A 53 9.40 3.56 3.65
N LEU A 54 9.97 2.75 2.73
CA LEU A 54 11.34 2.24 2.89
C LEU A 54 12.33 3.40 3.11
N TRP A 55 12.35 4.40 2.24
CA TRP A 55 13.35 5.47 2.31
C TRP A 55 13.16 6.36 3.54
N CYS A 56 11.93 6.73 3.88
CA CYS A 56 11.65 7.46 5.11
C CYS A 56 12.04 6.64 6.34
N ALA A 57 11.81 5.33 6.34
CA ALA A 57 12.20 4.43 7.43
C ALA A 57 13.73 4.31 7.57
N VAL A 58 14.45 4.16 6.44
CA VAL A 58 15.92 4.14 6.43
C VAL A 58 16.48 5.45 7.01
N ARG A 59 15.96 6.59 6.54
CA ARG A 59 16.34 7.92 7.05
C ARG A 59 16.05 8.04 8.55
N ALA A 60 14.86 7.66 8.99
CA ALA A 60 14.46 7.73 10.40
C ALA A 60 15.37 6.89 11.31
N VAL A 61 15.78 5.69 10.88
CA VAL A 61 16.75 4.86 11.61
C VAL A 61 18.13 5.52 11.65
N GLN A 62 18.61 6.08 10.55
CA GLN A 62 19.91 6.76 10.51
C GLN A 62 19.94 7.96 11.46
N GLU A 63 18.84 8.70 11.57
CA GLU A 63 18.69 9.84 12.47
C GLU A 63 18.57 9.39 13.95
N GLU A 64 17.84 8.32 14.24
CA GLU A 64 17.62 7.82 15.61
C GLU A 64 18.83 7.04 16.16
N ARG A 65 19.56 6.31 15.31
CA ARG A 65 20.68 5.43 15.68
C ARG A 65 21.81 5.49 14.67
N ALA A 66 22.64 6.53 14.80
CA ALA A 66 23.82 6.73 13.98
C ALA A 66 24.90 5.62 14.12
N ASP A 67 24.84 4.79 15.17
CA ASP A 67 25.73 3.65 15.37
C ASP A 67 25.29 2.36 14.64
N LEU A 68 24.08 2.33 14.08
CA LEU A 68 23.57 1.16 13.34
C LEU A 68 23.75 1.37 11.83
N ASP A 69 24.37 0.40 11.17
CA ASP A 69 24.39 0.36 9.71
C ASP A 69 22.98 0.04 9.17
N CYS A 70 22.60 0.63 8.03
CA CYS A 70 21.37 0.30 7.32
C CYS A 70 21.71 -0.51 6.07
N ALA A 71 21.25 -1.76 5.99
CA ALA A 71 21.34 -2.58 4.80
C ALA A 71 19.97 -2.70 4.12
N VAL A 72 19.93 -2.73 2.79
CA VAL A 72 18.72 -2.94 1.99
C VAL A 72 18.88 -4.22 1.18
N TYR A 73 17.98 -5.18 1.40
CA TYR A 73 17.89 -6.39 0.60
C TYR A 73 17.00 -6.14 -0.62
N THR A 74 17.60 -6.14 -1.81
CA THR A 74 16.90 -5.81 -3.06
C THR A 74 17.26 -6.81 -4.17
N GLY A 75 16.29 -7.12 -5.03
CA GLY A 75 16.56 -7.88 -6.26
C GLY A 75 16.98 -7.01 -7.45
N ASP A 76 16.95 -5.68 -7.31
CA ASP A 76 17.35 -4.77 -8.37
C ASP A 76 18.86 -4.65 -8.50
N GLU A 77 19.33 -4.39 -9.72
CA GLU A 77 20.68 -3.89 -9.96
C GLU A 77 20.76 -2.47 -9.40
N ALA A 78 21.49 -2.32 -8.28
CA ALA A 78 21.63 -1.06 -7.58
C ALA A 78 22.97 -0.99 -6.85
N SER A 79 23.54 0.22 -6.78
CA SER A 79 24.66 0.55 -5.91
C SER A 79 24.14 1.39 -4.72
N PRO A 80 24.92 1.54 -3.64
CA PRO A 80 24.57 2.43 -2.54
C PRO A 80 24.22 3.86 -3.00
N GLU A 81 24.99 4.38 -3.96
CA GLU A 81 24.83 5.72 -4.53
C GLU A 81 23.56 5.79 -5.37
N SER A 82 23.27 4.77 -6.19
CA SER A 82 22.07 4.77 -7.01
C SER A 82 20.79 4.65 -6.17
N LEU A 83 20.80 3.89 -5.08
CA LEU A 83 19.69 3.88 -4.11
C LEU A 83 19.49 5.23 -3.44
N THR A 84 20.59 5.89 -3.05
CA THR A 84 20.55 7.21 -2.42
C THR A 84 19.99 8.27 -3.37
N ALA A 85 20.46 8.27 -4.62
CA ALA A 85 19.93 9.14 -5.67
C ALA A 85 18.45 8.87 -5.91
N ARG A 86 18.03 7.59 -6.04
CA ARG A 86 16.62 7.24 -6.21
C ARG A 86 15.72 7.71 -5.07
N ALA A 87 16.17 7.58 -3.82
CA ALA A 87 15.42 8.06 -2.66
C ALA A 87 15.15 9.58 -2.75
N PHE A 88 16.17 10.35 -3.17
CA PHE A 88 16.06 11.79 -3.34
C PHE A 88 15.25 12.18 -4.58
N ASP A 89 15.62 11.66 -5.76
CA ASP A 89 15.05 12.07 -7.05
C ASP A 89 13.57 11.71 -7.18
N ARG A 90 13.14 10.57 -6.62
CA ARG A 90 11.74 10.11 -6.72
C ARG A 90 10.86 10.55 -5.57
N PHE A 91 11.42 10.71 -4.38
CA PHE A 91 10.63 10.88 -3.15
C PHE A 91 11.06 12.06 -2.28
N GLY A 92 12.08 12.82 -2.69
CA GLY A 92 12.62 13.94 -1.91
C GLY A 92 13.34 13.52 -0.63
N VAL A 93 13.57 12.23 -0.41
CA VAL A 93 14.10 11.72 0.86
C VAL A 93 15.63 11.69 0.82
N ARG A 94 16.24 12.64 1.54
CA ARG A 94 17.70 12.71 1.68
C ARG A 94 18.18 11.76 2.79
N LEU A 95 18.87 10.69 2.41
CA LEU A 95 19.54 9.80 3.36
C LEU A 95 20.78 10.49 3.95
N LEU A 96 21.09 10.23 5.23
CA LEU A 96 22.28 10.76 5.88
C LEU A 96 23.57 10.09 5.39
N ARG A 97 23.47 8.83 4.98
CA ARG A 97 24.56 8.05 4.38
C ARG A 97 24.01 6.97 3.44
N PRO A 98 24.77 6.55 2.42
CA PRO A 98 24.36 5.48 1.54
C PRO A 98 24.10 4.17 2.30
N PRO A 99 23.03 3.42 1.98
CA PRO A 99 22.77 2.13 2.61
C PRO A 99 23.69 1.04 2.03
N ILE A 100 23.96 0.01 2.83
CA ILE A 100 24.61 -1.21 2.35
C ILE A 100 23.63 -1.94 1.42
N VAL A 101 24.04 -2.27 0.20
CA VAL A 101 23.19 -3.02 -0.74
C VAL A 101 23.47 -4.50 -0.64
N VAL A 102 22.42 -5.28 -0.35
CA VAL A 102 22.49 -6.75 -0.35
C VAL A 102 21.65 -7.26 -1.52
N ARG A 103 22.33 -7.52 -2.64
CA ARG A 103 21.70 -8.00 -3.87
C ARG A 103 21.15 -9.42 -3.70
N LEU A 104 19.91 -9.64 -4.11
CA LEU A 104 19.22 -10.93 -4.10
C LEU A 104 19.01 -11.46 -5.52
N SER A 105 19.39 -12.71 -5.77
CA SER A 105 19.24 -13.34 -7.09
C SER A 105 17.96 -14.17 -7.22
N ARG A 106 17.30 -14.48 -6.10
CA ARG A 106 16.12 -15.37 -6.06
C ARG A 106 14.78 -14.64 -6.09
N ARG A 107 14.75 -13.36 -6.50
CA ARG A 107 13.52 -12.53 -6.53
C ARG A 107 12.37 -13.17 -7.32
N LYS A 108 12.66 -13.92 -8.38
CA LYS A 108 11.62 -14.62 -9.17
C LYS A 108 10.65 -15.47 -8.34
N TRP A 109 11.07 -15.99 -7.18
CA TRP A 109 10.23 -16.82 -6.32
C TRP A 109 9.17 -16.04 -5.54
N ILE A 110 9.17 -14.71 -5.58
CA ILE A 110 8.08 -13.90 -4.99
C ILE A 110 7.21 -13.24 -6.06
N GLU A 111 7.45 -13.51 -7.34
CA GLU A 111 6.67 -12.95 -8.45
C GLU A 111 5.43 -13.81 -8.72
N GLU A 112 4.29 -13.15 -8.97
CA GLU A 112 3.00 -13.82 -9.19
C GLU A 112 3.03 -14.77 -10.39
N LYS A 113 3.77 -14.40 -11.44
CA LYS A 113 3.91 -15.16 -12.69
C LYS A 113 4.55 -16.54 -12.49
N THR A 114 5.31 -16.72 -11.42
CA THR A 114 5.93 -18.00 -11.06
C THR A 114 4.90 -19.02 -10.58
N TYR A 115 3.72 -18.56 -10.13
CA TYR A 115 2.69 -19.41 -9.52
C TYR A 115 1.31 -19.17 -10.15
N PRO A 116 1.00 -19.82 -11.29
CA PRO A 116 -0.32 -19.68 -11.94
C PRO A 116 -1.49 -20.20 -11.08
N HIS A 117 -1.19 -21.08 -10.12
CA HIS A 117 -2.16 -21.59 -9.15
C HIS A 117 -1.57 -21.47 -7.74
N PHE A 118 -2.43 -21.29 -6.74
CA PHE A 118 -2.04 -21.16 -5.33
C PHE A 118 -0.98 -20.06 -5.09
N THR A 119 -1.11 -18.95 -5.83
CA THR A 119 -0.14 -17.85 -5.85
C THR A 119 0.23 -17.35 -4.46
N MET A 120 -0.74 -17.19 -3.55
CA MET A 120 -0.48 -16.66 -2.20
C MET A 120 0.48 -17.55 -1.39
N ILE A 121 0.25 -18.88 -1.33
CA ILE A 121 1.16 -19.78 -0.61
C ILE A 121 2.48 -19.96 -1.37
N GLY A 122 2.44 -19.97 -2.71
CA GLY A 122 3.64 -20.00 -3.55
C GLY A 122 4.59 -18.85 -3.25
N GLN A 123 4.10 -17.61 -3.36
CA GLN A 123 4.88 -16.41 -3.02
C GLN A 123 5.29 -16.38 -1.55
N SER A 124 4.44 -16.87 -0.64
CA SER A 124 4.76 -16.95 0.79
C SER A 124 5.98 -17.84 1.04
N LEU A 125 6.00 -19.06 0.49
CA LEU A 125 7.13 -19.97 0.58
C LEU A 125 8.36 -19.44 -0.17
N GLY A 126 8.15 -18.83 -1.34
CA GLY A 126 9.22 -18.18 -2.08
C GLY A 126 9.87 -17.02 -1.32
N SER A 127 9.10 -16.27 -0.52
CA SER A 127 9.64 -15.22 0.35
C SER A 127 10.50 -15.78 1.47
N MET A 128 10.17 -16.96 2.02
CA MET A 128 11.02 -17.67 2.98
C MET A 128 12.36 -18.02 2.35
N TYR A 129 12.35 -18.53 1.12
CA TYR A 129 13.57 -18.87 0.39
C TYR A 129 14.43 -17.65 0.04
N LEU A 130 13.78 -16.54 -0.32
CA LEU A 130 14.44 -15.27 -0.62
C LEU A 130 15.04 -14.63 0.64
N SER A 131 14.32 -14.63 1.76
CA SER A 131 14.85 -14.13 3.05
C SER A 131 15.95 -15.02 3.61
N TRP A 132 15.91 -16.33 3.36
CA TRP A 132 17.03 -17.23 3.65
C TRP A 132 18.29 -16.82 2.90
N GLU A 133 18.19 -16.49 1.60
CA GLU A 133 19.31 -15.95 0.82
C GLU A 133 19.83 -14.64 1.42
N ALA A 134 18.92 -13.72 1.74
CA ALA A 134 19.23 -12.42 2.32
C ALA A 134 20.03 -12.56 3.63
N LEU A 135 19.55 -13.40 4.55
CA LEU A 135 20.15 -13.59 5.87
C LEU A 135 21.49 -14.36 5.79
N CYS A 136 21.62 -15.32 4.87
CA CYS A 136 22.91 -15.97 4.60
C CYS A 136 23.98 -14.99 4.10
N LYS A 137 23.58 -13.97 3.32
CA LYS A 137 24.49 -12.93 2.81
C LYS A 137 24.82 -11.87 3.85
N PHE A 138 23.83 -11.47 4.64
CA PHE A 138 23.97 -10.44 5.66
C PHE A 138 22.92 -10.67 6.76
N THR A 139 23.36 -11.10 7.95
CA THR A 139 22.47 -11.27 9.12
C THR A 139 22.51 -10.00 9.98
N PRO A 140 21.43 -9.21 10.09
CA PRO A 140 21.37 -8.00 10.90
C PRO A 140 20.92 -8.34 12.32
N HIS A 141 21.08 -7.39 13.25
CA HIS A 141 20.45 -7.53 14.57
C HIS A 141 18.94 -7.24 14.48
N PHE A 142 18.55 -6.23 13.70
CA PHE A 142 17.15 -5.88 13.47
C PHE A 142 16.78 -6.17 12.01
N TYR A 143 15.76 -6.98 11.80
CA TYR A 143 15.25 -7.30 10.47
C TYR A 143 13.92 -6.57 10.26
N PHE A 144 13.90 -5.64 9.29
CA PHE A 144 12.73 -4.84 8.95
C PHE A 144 12.10 -5.34 7.66
N ASP A 145 10.87 -5.84 7.71
CA ASP A 145 10.07 -6.05 6.50
C ASP A 145 9.26 -4.81 6.17
N THR A 146 9.49 -4.25 4.99
CA THR A 146 8.78 -3.06 4.48
C THR A 146 8.00 -3.35 3.20
N SER A 147 7.98 -4.61 2.75
CA SER A 147 7.25 -5.07 1.57
C SER A 147 6.02 -5.91 1.90
N GLY A 148 5.89 -6.42 3.13
CA GLY A 148 4.71 -7.17 3.59
C GLY A 148 4.82 -8.69 3.43
N TYR A 149 6.03 -9.24 3.47
CA TYR A 149 6.28 -10.69 3.41
C TYR A 149 6.40 -11.30 4.82
N ALA A 150 5.26 -11.48 5.49
CA ALA A 150 5.22 -12.00 6.88
C ALA A 150 5.85 -13.39 7.07
N PHE A 151 5.85 -14.20 6.01
CA PHE A 151 6.48 -15.52 6.05
C PHE A 151 8.00 -15.48 6.21
N THR A 152 8.63 -14.32 6.00
CA THR A 152 10.06 -14.13 6.30
C THR A 152 10.36 -14.05 7.80
N TYR A 153 9.36 -13.78 8.64
CA TYR A 153 9.57 -13.47 10.06
C TYR A 153 10.12 -14.66 10.85
N PRO A 154 9.56 -15.89 10.74
CA PRO A 154 10.15 -17.05 11.39
C PRO A 154 11.58 -17.31 10.94
N VAL A 155 11.89 -17.10 9.65
CA VAL A 155 13.25 -17.28 9.12
C VAL A 155 14.21 -16.28 9.79
N ALA A 156 13.85 -14.99 9.83
CA ALA A 156 14.64 -13.98 10.51
C ALA A 156 14.84 -14.28 12.01
N ARG A 157 13.79 -14.79 12.70
CA ARG A 157 13.91 -15.24 14.10
C ARG A 157 14.85 -16.43 14.26
N ILE A 158 14.83 -17.39 13.32
CA ILE A 158 15.77 -18.53 13.33
C ILE A 158 17.21 -18.04 13.21
N PHE A 159 17.49 -16.98 12.44
CA PHE A 159 18.80 -16.30 12.41
C PHE A 159 19.06 -15.38 13.63
N GLY A 160 18.12 -15.36 14.58
CA GLY A 160 18.17 -14.60 15.84
C GLY A 160 18.02 -13.09 15.68
N CYS A 161 17.38 -12.64 14.60
CA CYS A 161 17.06 -11.24 14.38
C CYS A 161 15.85 -10.81 15.23
N LYS A 162 15.83 -9.54 15.64
CA LYS A 162 14.61 -8.88 16.09
C LYS A 162 13.80 -8.41 14.88
N VAL A 163 12.71 -9.10 14.61
CA VAL A 163 11.78 -8.78 13.51
C VAL A 163 10.92 -7.56 13.83
N ILE A 164 10.93 -6.58 12.93
CA ILE A 164 10.05 -5.42 12.91
C ILE A 164 9.42 -5.36 11.51
N CYS A 165 8.17 -4.92 11.38
CA CYS A 165 7.55 -4.78 10.07
C CYS A 165 6.73 -3.51 9.93
N TYR A 166 6.60 -3.04 8.70
CA TYR A 166 5.61 -2.05 8.29
C TYR A 166 4.68 -2.70 7.27
N THR A 167 3.44 -2.95 7.67
CA THR A 167 2.43 -3.62 6.86
C THR A 167 1.51 -2.59 6.21
N HIS A 168 1.64 -2.45 4.88
CA HIS A 168 0.77 -1.59 4.06
C HIS A 168 -0.65 -2.13 3.93
N TYR A 169 -0.78 -3.46 3.91
CA TYR A 169 -2.05 -4.19 3.89
C TYR A 169 -1.77 -5.66 4.17
N PRO A 170 -2.72 -6.41 4.73
CA PRO A 170 -2.50 -7.81 5.03
C PRO A 170 -2.47 -8.65 3.75
N THR A 171 -1.64 -9.70 3.71
CA THR A 171 -1.59 -10.65 2.58
C THR A 171 -2.94 -11.34 2.38
N ILE A 172 -3.68 -11.56 3.47
CA ILE A 172 -5.07 -12.01 3.49
C ILE A 172 -5.82 -11.22 4.56
N SER A 173 -6.96 -10.61 4.21
CA SER A 173 -7.79 -9.84 5.15
C SER A 173 -9.00 -10.65 5.63
N THR A 174 -9.60 -10.25 6.76
CA THR A 174 -10.87 -10.85 7.21
C THR A 174 -12.01 -10.52 6.23
N ASP A 175 -11.92 -9.42 5.51
CA ASP A 175 -12.89 -9.05 4.47
C ASP A 175 -12.81 -10.02 3.28
N MET A 176 -11.61 -10.42 2.86
CA MET A 176 -11.45 -11.47 1.84
C MET A 176 -12.08 -12.79 2.31
N LEU A 177 -11.89 -13.18 3.57
CA LEU A 177 -12.52 -14.38 4.14
C LEU A 177 -14.04 -14.27 4.14
N SER A 178 -14.57 -13.13 4.57
CA SER A 178 -16.00 -12.83 4.61
C SER A 178 -16.61 -12.90 3.20
N ARG A 179 -16.02 -12.23 2.22
CA ARG A 179 -16.50 -12.23 0.82
C ARG A 179 -16.55 -13.61 0.19
N VAL A 180 -15.54 -14.46 0.44
CA VAL A 180 -15.55 -15.83 -0.07
C VAL A 180 -16.63 -16.66 0.64
N ARG A 181 -16.85 -16.47 1.94
CA ARG A 181 -17.97 -17.11 2.68
C ARG A 181 -19.34 -16.68 2.14
N HIS A 182 -19.50 -15.40 1.79
CA HIS A 182 -20.74 -14.84 1.22
C HIS A 182 -20.86 -14.97 -0.30
N ARG A 183 -19.85 -15.55 -0.98
CA ARG A 183 -19.79 -15.70 -2.45
C ARG A 183 -19.97 -14.40 -3.24
N SER A 184 -19.58 -13.26 -2.67
CA SER A 184 -19.67 -11.96 -3.35
C SER A 184 -18.63 -11.86 -4.47
N SER A 185 -19.04 -11.49 -5.68
CA SER A 185 -18.11 -11.27 -6.81
C SER A 185 -17.46 -9.89 -6.71
N MET A 186 -16.14 -9.83 -6.80
CA MET A 186 -15.33 -8.61 -6.85
C MET A 186 -14.04 -8.92 -7.64
N TYR A 187 -13.21 -7.92 -7.97
CA TYR A 187 -11.98 -8.13 -8.76
C TYR A 187 -11.03 -9.21 -8.18
N ASN A 188 -11.06 -9.46 -6.86
CA ASN A 188 -10.28 -10.50 -6.19
C ASN A 188 -11.02 -11.83 -5.97
N ASN A 189 -12.27 -11.94 -6.43
CA ASN A 189 -13.07 -13.16 -6.38
C ASN A 189 -13.75 -13.42 -7.73
N ASP A 190 -13.07 -14.21 -8.56
CA ASP A 190 -13.49 -14.59 -9.90
C ASP A 190 -14.96 -15.08 -9.94
N ALA A 191 -15.73 -14.57 -10.91
CA ALA A 191 -17.14 -14.90 -11.07
C ALA A 191 -17.39 -16.40 -11.29
N LEU A 192 -16.44 -17.14 -11.88
CA LEU A 192 -16.51 -18.60 -12.06
C LEU A 192 -16.37 -19.33 -10.71
N ILE A 193 -15.53 -18.83 -9.81
CA ILE A 193 -15.38 -19.38 -8.46
C ILE A 193 -16.61 -19.06 -7.63
N ALA A 194 -17.14 -17.83 -7.71
CA ALA A 194 -18.33 -17.41 -6.99
C ALA A 194 -19.60 -18.20 -7.40
N LYS A 195 -19.71 -18.57 -8.68
CA LYS A 195 -20.83 -19.38 -9.22
C LYS A 195 -20.75 -20.87 -8.88
N SER A 196 -19.58 -21.39 -8.49
CA SER A 196 -19.39 -22.83 -8.19
C SER A 196 -19.34 -23.10 -6.68
N ILE A 197 -20.28 -23.92 -6.20
CA ILE A 197 -20.39 -24.33 -4.78
C ILE A 197 -19.12 -25.06 -4.31
N TRP A 198 -18.57 -25.95 -5.14
CA TRP A 198 -17.42 -26.78 -4.79
C TRP A 198 -16.11 -25.99 -4.80
N LEU A 199 -15.88 -25.17 -5.84
CA LEU A 199 -14.70 -24.30 -5.91
C LEU A 199 -14.69 -23.25 -4.79
N SER A 200 -15.85 -22.68 -4.46
CA SER A 200 -16.00 -21.81 -3.31
C SER A 200 -15.64 -22.51 -1.99
N ARG A 201 -16.10 -23.76 -1.77
CA ARG A 201 -15.76 -24.55 -0.56
C ARG A 201 -14.26 -24.84 -0.48
N CYS A 202 -13.62 -25.27 -1.56
CA CYS A 202 -12.17 -25.50 -1.59
C CYS A 202 -11.39 -24.20 -1.31
N LYS A 203 -11.82 -23.07 -1.89
CA LYS A 203 -11.22 -21.75 -1.64
C LYS A 203 -11.37 -21.33 -0.18
N ILE A 204 -12.51 -21.60 0.47
CA ILE A 204 -12.72 -21.33 1.91
C ILE A 204 -11.74 -22.15 2.76
N ILE A 205 -11.59 -23.45 2.50
CA ILE A 205 -10.65 -24.30 3.24
C ILE A 205 -9.23 -23.77 3.09
N TYR A 206 -8.82 -23.50 1.84
CA TYR A 206 -7.50 -22.95 1.54
C TYR A 206 -7.27 -21.61 2.24
N TYR A 207 -8.21 -20.67 2.15
CA TYR A 207 -8.07 -19.34 2.77
C TYR A 207 -8.10 -19.41 4.29
N THR A 208 -8.91 -20.32 4.87
CA THR A 208 -8.94 -20.53 6.33
C THR A 208 -7.60 -21.06 6.81
N PHE A 209 -7.07 -22.12 6.18
CA PHE A 209 -5.75 -22.67 6.50
C PHE A 209 -4.64 -21.63 6.30
N PHE A 210 -4.65 -20.90 5.18
CA PHE A 210 -3.67 -19.86 4.90
C PHE A 210 -3.76 -18.71 5.92
N SER A 211 -4.95 -18.29 6.33
CA SER A 211 -5.13 -17.24 7.34
C SER A 211 -4.59 -17.66 8.71
N TRP A 212 -4.76 -18.92 9.09
CA TRP A 212 -4.18 -19.47 10.32
C TRP A 212 -2.65 -19.46 10.25
N LEU A 213 -2.07 -19.92 9.13
CA LEU A 213 -0.62 -19.90 8.92
C LEU A 213 -0.07 -18.48 8.90
N TYR A 214 -0.76 -17.56 8.23
CA TYR A 214 -0.43 -16.13 8.20
C TYR A 214 -0.44 -15.51 9.59
N GLY A 215 -1.42 -15.85 10.43
CA GLY A 215 -1.48 -15.47 11.83
C GLY A 215 -0.28 -15.97 12.63
N LEU A 216 0.06 -17.25 12.46
CA LEU A 216 1.19 -17.89 13.14
C LEU A 216 2.52 -17.23 12.77
N VAL A 217 2.82 -17.05 11.48
CA VAL A 217 4.08 -16.43 11.04
C VAL A 217 4.11 -14.93 11.37
N GLY A 218 2.98 -14.22 11.29
CA GLY A 218 2.87 -12.81 11.65
C GLY A 218 3.14 -12.55 13.14
N SER A 219 2.71 -13.46 14.02
CA SER A 219 2.94 -13.37 15.48
C SER A 219 4.42 -13.33 15.90
N CYS A 220 5.32 -13.71 14.99
CA CYS A 220 6.78 -13.64 15.16
C CYS A 220 7.35 -12.21 15.17
N ALA A 221 6.60 -11.19 14.73
CA ALA A 221 7.06 -9.80 14.74
C ALA A 221 7.20 -9.25 16.18
N HIS A 222 8.32 -8.63 16.53
CA HIS A 222 8.47 -7.95 17.82
C HIS A 222 7.77 -6.59 17.85
N LEU A 223 7.61 -5.97 16.68
CA LEU A 223 6.83 -4.77 16.47
C LEU A 223 6.21 -4.83 15.07
N ALA A 224 4.90 -4.62 15.01
CA ALA A 224 4.15 -4.51 13.76
C ALA A 224 3.62 -3.08 13.62
N MET A 225 4.17 -2.33 12.68
CA MET A 225 3.63 -1.04 12.27
C MET A 225 2.61 -1.24 11.16
N VAL A 226 1.50 -0.53 11.22
CA VAL A 226 0.39 -0.63 10.25
C VAL A 226 -0.03 0.76 9.79
N ASN A 227 -0.36 0.87 8.50
CA ASN A 227 -0.58 2.16 7.83
C ASN A 227 -1.96 2.80 8.10
N SER A 228 -2.91 2.07 8.68
CA SER A 228 -4.29 2.56 8.89
C SER A 228 -4.98 1.80 10.02
N SER A 229 -6.11 2.34 10.49
CA SER A 229 -6.99 1.67 11.45
C SER A 229 -7.62 0.41 10.87
N TRP A 230 -7.92 0.42 9.58
CA TRP A 230 -8.43 -0.76 8.88
C TRP A 230 -7.39 -1.88 8.87
N THR A 231 -6.16 -1.59 8.44
CA THR A 231 -5.06 -2.57 8.45
C THR A 231 -4.77 -3.07 9.86
N ARG A 232 -4.78 -2.17 10.87
CA ARG A 232 -4.61 -2.52 12.28
C ARG A 232 -5.60 -3.57 12.74
N SER A 233 -6.89 -3.37 12.47
CA SER A 233 -7.96 -4.29 12.88
C SER A 233 -7.74 -5.69 12.32
N HIS A 234 -7.37 -5.80 11.04
CA HIS A 234 -7.05 -7.08 10.39
C HIS A 234 -5.84 -7.76 11.04
N ILE A 235 -4.75 -7.02 11.25
CA ILE A 235 -3.51 -7.55 11.80
C ILE A 235 -3.69 -7.98 13.26
N GLU A 236 -4.36 -7.20 14.10
CA GLU A 236 -4.65 -7.58 15.49
C GLU A 236 -5.53 -8.84 15.54
N THR A 237 -6.52 -8.93 14.65
CA THR A 237 -7.41 -10.09 14.56
C THR A 237 -6.68 -11.35 14.10
N LEU A 238 -5.82 -11.26 13.09
CA LEU A 238 -5.14 -12.41 12.48
C LEU A 238 -3.89 -12.83 13.25
N TRP A 239 -3.03 -11.88 13.62
CA TRP A 239 -1.73 -12.16 14.22
C TRP A 239 -1.80 -12.29 15.74
N LYS A 240 -2.86 -11.78 16.38
CA LYS A 240 -3.08 -11.85 17.85
C LYS A 240 -1.95 -11.21 18.68
N ILE A 241 -1.45 -10.06 18.23
CA ILE A 241 -0.36 -9.32 18.89
C ILE A 241 -0.65 -7.84 19.18
N PRO A 242 -1.84 -7.47 19.72
CA PRO A 242 -2.27 -6.06 19.84
C PRO A 242 -1.26 -5.15 20.55
N GLU A 243 -0.62 -5.63 21.62
CA GLU A 243 0.37 -4.84 22.39
C GLU A 243 1.65 -4.49 21.60
N ARG A 244 1.94 -5.28 20.56
CA ARG A 244 3.08 -5.10 19.65
C ARG A 244 2.68 -4.43 18.34
N THR A 245 1.40 -4.10 18.16
CA THR A 245 0.89 -3.44 16.94
C THR A 245 0.77 -1.94 17.18
N ARG A 246 1.39 -1.13 16.31
CA ARG A 246 1.38 0.33 16.38
C ARG A 246 0.91 0.91 15.04
N ARG A 247 -0.04 1.84 15.08
CA ARG A 247 -0.45 2.56 13.87
C ARG A 247 0.56 3.67 13.58
N VAL A 248 1.12 3.64 12.39
CA VAL A 248 2.04 4.66 11.86
C VAL A 248 1.55 4.95 10.46
N TYR A 249 0.92 6.11 10.24
CA TYR A 249 0.36 6.47 8.93
C TYR A 249 1.45 6.67 7.90
N PRO A 250 1.25 6.33 6.62
CA PRO A 250 2.30 6.43 5.62
C PRO A 250 2.69 7.89 5.35
N PRO A 251 3.94 8.15 4.92
CA PRO A 251 4.39 9.49 4.56
C PRO A 251 3.74 9.93 3.25
N CYS A 252 2.87 10.93 3.29
CA CYS A 252 2.25 11.56 2.12
C CYS A 252 2.97 12.87 1.75
N ASP A 253 3.20 13.09 0.44
CA ASP A 253 4.02 14.22 -0.03
C ASP A 253 3.05 15.34 -0.32
N THR A 254 2.75 16.08 0.72
CA THR A 254 1.73 17.12 0.67
C THR A 254 2.35 18.51 0.65
N SER A 255 3.68 18.62 0.75
CA SER A 255 4.39 19.89 0.90
C SER A 255 4.09 20.86 -0.25
N ALA A 256 4.26 20.41 -1.50
CA ALA A 256 3.98 21.18 -2.70
C ALA A 256 2.48 21.44 -2.94
N LEU A 257 1.60 20.62 -2.35
CA LEU A 257 0.14 20.77 -2.48
C LEU A 257 -0.41 21.76 -1.45
N GLN A 258 0.14 21.77 -0.23
CA GLN A 258 -0.31 22.64 0.87
C GLN A 258 -0.06 24.13 0.60
N VAL A 259 0.91 24.46 -0.26
CA VAL A 259 1.20 25.85 -0.67
C VAL A 259 0.22 26.39 -1.72
N LEU A 260 -0.64 25.54 -2.29
CA LEU A 260 -1.65 25.98 -3.26
C LEU A 260 -2.72 26.83 -2.56
N PRO A 261 -3.25 27.88 -3.22
CA PRO A 261 -4.39 28.63 -2.68
C PRO A 261 -5.59 27.71 -2.48
N LEU A 262 -6.42 28.00 -1.48
CA LEU A 262 -7.68 27.27 -1.29
C LEU A 262 -8.76 27.79 -2.26
N GLU A 263 -8.70 29.08 -2.55
CA GLU A 263 -9.56 29.76 -3.52
C GLU A 263 -9.26 29.27 -4.93
N ARG A 264 -10.32 29.01 -5.71
CA ARG A 264 -10.19 28.55 -7.09
C ARG A 264 -10.51 29.70 -8.03
N SER A 265 -9.53 30.09 -8.85
CA SER A 265 -9.67 31.17 -9.84
C SER A 265 -10.51 30.78 -11.06
N GLY A 266 -10.83 29.50 -11.23
CA GLY A 266 -11.59 28.98 -12.36
C GLY A 266 -13.09 29.25 -12.24
N LYS A 267 -13.71 29.75 -13.32
CA LYS A 267 -15.17 29.93 -13.40
C LYS A 267 -15.94 28.60 -13.51
N THR A 268 -15.28 27.57 -14.05
CA THR A 268 -15.85 26.24 -14.23
C THR A 268 -15.47 25.35 -13.05
N PRO A 269 -16.43 24.80 -12.30
CA PRO A 269 -16.15 23.82 -11.25
C PRO A 269 -15.47 22.57 -11.82
N THR A 270 -14.33 22.17 -11.26
CA THR A 270 -13.59 20.98 -11.72
C THR A 270 -13.49 19.94 -10.61
N PHE A 271 -13.85 18.71 -10.95
CA PHE A 271 -13.63 17.51 -10.14
C PHE A 271 -12.44 16.74 -10.71
N ILE A 272 -11.69 16.04 -9.84
CA ILE A 272 -10.51 15.27 -10.24
C ILE A 272 -10.53 13.86 -9.67
N SER A 273 -10.07 12.88 -10.43
CA SER A 273 -9.82 11.51 -9.98
C SER A 273 -8.37 11.15 -10.26
N VAL A 274 -7.56 10.97 -9.21
CA VAL A 274 -6.15 10.58 -9.29
C VAL A 274 -5.99 9.11 -8.89
N ALA A 275 -5.80 8.25 -9.89
CA ALA A 275 -5.52 6.83 -9.67
C ALA A 275 -5.00 6.13 -10.94
N GLN A 276 -4.23 5.05 -10.78
CA GLN A 276 -3.88 4.16 -11.90
C GLN A 276 -5.14 3.53 -12.50
N PHE A 277 -5.21 3.32 -13.81
CA PHE A 277 -6.38 2.78 -14.51
C PHE A 277 -6.60 1.27 -14.27
N ARG A 278 -7.05 0.94 -13.06
CA ARG A 278 -7.15 -0.41 -12.51
C ARG A 278 -8.58 -0.81 -12.15
N PRO A 279 -8.91 -2.11 -12.15
CA PRO A 279 -10.25 -2.59 -11.77
C PRO A 279 -10.68 -2.12 -10.38
N GLU A 280 -9.80 -2.26 -9.39
CA GLU A 280 -10.05 -1.95 -7.98
C GLU A 280 -10.37 -0.47 -7.73
N LYS A 281 -9.93 0.42 -8.64
CA LYS A 281 -10.15 1.87 -8.53
C LYS A 281 -11.55 2.30 -8.94
N ALA A 282 -12.33 1.43 -9.59
CA ALA A 282 -13.75 1.63 -9.88
C ALA A 282 -14.10 2.96 -10.60
N HIS A 283 -13.24 3.46 -11.50
CA HIS A 283 -13.45 4.73 -12.23
C HIS A 283 -14.82 4.86 -12.91
N ALA A 284 -15.40 3.73 -13.36
CA ALA A 284 -16.74 3.72 -13.96
C ALA A 284 -17.80 4.28 -13.01
N VAL A 285 -17.74 3.97 -11.71
CA VAL A 285 -18.68 4.51 -10.70
C VAL A 285 -18.57 6.03 -10.64
N GLN A 286 -17.35 6.57 -10.70
CA GLN A 286 -17.12 8.01 -10.66
C GLN A 286 -17.68 8.71 -11.90
N LEU A 287 -17.45 8.13 -13.09
CA LEU A 287 -17.99 8.65 -14.35
C LEU A 287 -19.52 8.62 -14.37
N GLU A 288 -20.12 7.50 -13.94
CA GLU A 288 -21.58 7.34 -13.90
C GLU A 288 -22.23 8.29 -12.88
N ALA A 289 -21.61 8.45 -11.70
CA ALA A 289 -22.10 9.38 -10.69
C ALA A 289 -21.98 10.83 -11.13
N PHE A 290 -20.87 11.18 -11.77
CA PHE A 290 -20.69 12.50 -12.35
C PHE A 290 -21.70 12.79 -13.46
N SER A 291 -21.93 11.83 -14.37
CA SER A 291 -22.96 11.95 -15.40
C SER A 291 -24.35 12.15 -14.79
N LEU A 292 -24.69 11.38 -13.76
CA LEU A 292 -25.96 11.50 -13.04
C LEU A 292 -26.13 12.89 -12.42
N ALA A 293 -25.10 13.40 -11.74
CA ALA A 293 -25.11 14.74 -11.16
C ALA A 293 -25.26 15.81 -12.25
N VAL A 294 -24.54 15.70 -13.37
CA VAL A 294 -24.64 16.66 -14.48
C VAL A 294 -26.07 16.69 -15.06
N HIS A 295 -26.73 15.54 -15.21
CA HIS A 295 -28.11 15.49 -15.70
C HIS A 295 -29.14 16.06 -14.71
N ARG A 296 -28.86 16.00 -13.40
CA ARG A 296 -29.73 16.56 -12.34
C ARG A 296 -29.52 18.05 -12.09
N LEU A 297 -28.42 18.63 -12.54
CA LEU A 297 -28.14 20.06 -12.39
C LEU A 297 -29.15 20.92 -13.14
N GLU A 298 -29.74 21.87 -12.42
CA GLU A 298 -30.70 22.85 -12.93
C GLU A 298 -30.15 23.68 -14.09
N SER A 299 -31.03 24.06 -15.00
CA SER A 299 -30.73 24.96 -16.12
C SER A 299 -30.29 26.33 -15.60
N GLY A 300 -29.03 26.69 -15.82
CA GLY A 300 -28.45 27.98 -15.39
C GLY A 300 -27.23 27.82 -14.47
N MET A 301 -27.01 26.63 -13.90
CA MET A 301 -25.81 26.35 -13.12
C MET A 301 -24.59 26.13 -14.03
N PRO A 302 -23.38 26.56 -13.62
CA PRO A 302 -22.15 26.25 -14.34
C PRO A 302 -21.97 24.73 -14.48
N ARG A 303 -21.80 24.25 -15.71
CA ARG A 303 -21.58 22.82 -15.95
C ARG A 303 -20.16 22.44 -15.50
N PRO A 304 -20.01 21.46 -14.60
CA PRO A 304 -18.70 21.06 -14.09
C PRO A 304 -17.90 20.26 -15.12
N LYS A 305 -16.61 20.08 -14.86
CA LYS A 305 -15.75 19.11 -15.54
C LYS A 305 -15.26 18.02 -14.59
N LEU A 306 -14.98 16.83 -15.13
CA LEU A 306 -14.31 15.74 -14.44
C LEU A 306 -13.00 15.37 -15.14
N GLN A 307 -11.89 15.44 -14.41
CA GLN A 307 -10.57 15.10 -14.90
C GLN A 307 -10.11 13.75 -14.32
N PHE A 308 -9.97 12.73 -15.15
CA PHE A 308 -9.32 11.49 -14.79
C PHE A 308 -7.82 11.61 -15.04
N VAL A 309 -7.02 11.50 -13.98
CA VAL A 309 -5.56 11.58 -14.03
C VAL A 309 -4.96 10.27 -13.53
N GLY A 310 -4.17 9.60 -14.36
CA GLY A 310 -3.71 8.26 -14.02
C GLY A 310 -2.65 7.71 -14.96
N SER A 311 -2.02 6.61 -14.56
CA SER A 311 -1.07 5.88 -15.38
C SER A 311 -1.61 4.55 -15.89
N CYS A 312 -1.07 4.10 -17.01
CA CYS A 312 -1.33 2.77 -17.57
C CYS A 312 -0.01 1.97 -17.60
N ARG A 313 0.08 0.88 -16.84
CA ARG A 313 1.35 0.13 -16.71
C ARG A 313 1.51 -0.94 -17.77
N ASN A 314 0.40 -1.40 -18.33
CA ASN A 314 0.35 -2.51 -19.27
C ASN A 314 -0.83 -2.33 -20.25
N LYS A 315 -0.99 -3.28 -21.15
CA LYS A 315 -2.05 -3.27 -22.16
C LYS A 315 -3.44 -3.31 -21.53
N GLU A 316 -3.62 -4.06 -20.44
CA GLU A 316 -4.89 -4.19 -19.74
C GLU A 316 -5.34 -2.87 -19.10
N ASP A 317 -4.41 -2.06 -18.58
CA ASP A 317 -4.70 -0.73 -18.07
C ASP A 317 -5.09 0.23 -19.21
N GLN A 318 -4.44 0.12 -20.39
CA GLN A 318 -4.79 0.92 -21.58
C GLN A 318 -6.18 0.58 -22.12
N GLU A 319 -6.51 -0.71 -22.23
CA GLU A 319 -7.84 -1.17 -22.65
C GLU A 319 -8.94 -0.68 -21.69
N ARG A 320 -8.65 -0.59 -20.40
CA ARG A 320 -9.58 -0.07 -19.41
C ARG A 320 -9.80 1.43 -19.54
N LEU A 321 -8.74 2.20 -19.78
CA LEU A 321 -8.86 3.61 -20.10
C LEU A 321 -9.70 3.81 -21.36
N GLN A 322 -9.49 3.01 -22.41
CA GLN A 322 -10.29 3.09 -23.64
C GLN A 322 -11.77 2.81 -23.36
N LYS A 323 -12.10 1.73 -22.64
CA LYS A 323 -13.49 1.43 -22.23
C LYS A 323 -14.14 2.56 -21.44
N LEU A 324 -13.38 3.25 -20.60
CA LEU A 324 -13.87 4.39 -19.84
C LEU A 324 -14.16 5.61 -20.73
N LYS A 325 -13.34 5.84 -21.76
CA LYS A 325 -13.60 6.86 -22.79
C LYS A 325 -14.85 6.52 -23.61
N ASP A 326 -14.96 5.27 -24.08
CA ASP A 326 -16.12 4.80 -24.83
C ASP A 326 -17.41 4.96 -24.00
N ARG A 327 -17.35 4.61 -22.70
CA ARG A 327 -18.45 4.80 -21.76
C ARG A 327 -18.81 6.29 -21.56
N SER A 328 -17.81 7.18 -21.56
CA SER A 328 -18.06 8.62 -21.51
C SER A 328 -18.87 9.09 -22.71
N SER A 329 -18.59 8.52 -23.89
CA SER A 329 -19.36 8.80 -25.11
C SER A 329 -20.78 8.25 -25.08
N GLU A 330 -20.96 7.02 -24.60
CA GLU A 330 -22.31 6.46 -24.42
C GLU A 330 -23.19 7.30 -23.49
N LEU A 331 -22.58 7.99 -22.53
CA LEU A 331 -23.26 8.87 -21.57
C LEU A 331 -23.39 10.32 -22.05
N ASN A 332 -22.91 10.65 -23.27
CA ASN A 332 -22.83 12.01 -23.83
C ASN A 332 -22.04 13.00 -22.95
N MET A 333 -20.93 12.54 -22.36
CA MET A 333 -20.12 13.30 -21.39
C MET A 333 -18.77 13.78 -21.95
N GLU A 334 -18.50 13.64 -23.24
CA GLU A 334 -17.18 13.94 -23.84
C GLU A 334 -16.73 15.39 -23.66
N GLU A 335 -17.66 16.34 -23.65
CA GLU A 335 -17.34 17.76 -23.44
C GLU A 335 -17.07 18.10 -21.96
N PHE A 336 -17.48 17.23 -21.04
CA PHE A 336 -17.38 17.43 -19.59
C PHE A 336 -16.28 16.58 -18.94
N VAL A 337 -15.71 15.59 -19.66
CA VAL A 337 -14.74 14.64 -19.10
C VAL A 337 -13.41 14.72 -19.84
N GLU A 338 -12.32 14.85 -19.08
CA GLU A 338 -10.96 14.89 -19.61
C GLU A 338 -10.14 13.72 -19.07
N PHE A 339 -9.28 13.15 -19.93
CA PHE A 339 -8.41 12.02 -19.57
C PHE A 339 -6.94 12.41 -19.73
N HIS A 340 -6.24 12.45 -18.61
CA HIS A 340 -4.83 12.83 -18.49
C HIS A 340 -4.00 11.60 -18.12
N ARG A 341 -3.33 11.02 -19.13
CA ARG A 341 -2.54 9.78 -18.96
C ARG A 341 -1.06 10.12 -18.78
N ASP A 342 -0.43 9.53 -17.75
CA ASP A 342 1.01 9.60 -17.51
C ASP A 342 1.56 11.05 -17.44
N VAL A 343 0.82 11.96 -16.81
CA VAL A 343 1.24 13.36 -16.63
C VAL A 343 2.45 13.48 -15.71
N LEU A 344 3.24 14.54 -15.91
CA LEU A 344 4.35 14.86 -15.01
C LEU A 344 3.80 15.32 -13.66
N TYR A 345 4.58 15.10 -12.58
CA TYR A 345 4.17 15.50 -11.22
C TYR A 345 3.82 16.99 -11.10
N ARG A 346 4.58 17.87 -11.77
CA ARG A 346 4.29 19.30 -11.84
C ARG A 346 2.89 19.58 -12.41
N ASP A 347 2.51 18.87 -13.47
CA ASP A 347 1.23 19.07 -14.14
C ASP A 347 0.09 18.47 -13.29
N LEU A 348 0.34 17.37 -12.57
CA LEU A 348 -0.58 16.83 -11.56
C LEU A 348 -0.87 17.84 -10.43
N ILE A 349 0.15 18.50 -9.89
CA ILE A 349 -0.01 19.56 -8.87
C ILE A 349 -0.92 20.68 -9.41
N GLN A 350 -0.74 21.09 -10.65
CA GLN A 350 -1.57 22.13 -11.28
C GLN A 350 -3.03 21.69 -11.43
N LEU A 351 -3.27 20.44 -11.86
CA LEU A 351 -4.64 19.89 -11.98
C LEU A 351 -5.32 19.79 -10.61
N LEU A 352 -4.60 19.30 -9.58
CA LEU A 352 -5.09 19.25 -8.20
C LEU A 352 -5.41 20.65 -7.65
N GLY A 353 -4.57 21.65 -7.93
CA GLY A 353 -4.79 23.04 -7.54
C GLY A 353 -5.94 23.73 -8.28
N GLY A 354 -6.39 23.19 -9.41
CA GLY A 354 -7.56 23.65 -10.14
C GLY A 354 -8.87 22.99 -9.71
N ALA A 355 -8.82 21.87 -8.97
CA ALA A 355 -9.98 21.08 -8.60
C ALA A 355 -10.66 21.59 -7.31
N ILE A 356 -11.98 21.69 -7.32
CA ILE A 356 -12.77 21.98 -6.11
C ILE A 356 -13.01 20.73 -5.26
N ALA A 357 -12.98 19.55 -5.89
CA ALA A 357 -13.23 18.28 -5.22
C ALA A 357 -12.52 17.11 -5.93
N GLY A 358 -12.17 16.09 -5.16
CA GLY A 358 -11.50 14.89 -5.64
C GLY A 358 -12.34 13.64 -5.40
N LEU A 359 -12.46 12.76 -6.40
CA LEU A 359 -13.24 11.52 -6.34
C LEU A 359 -12.32 10.32 -6.09
N HIS A 360 -12.74 9.43 -5.18
CA HIS A 360 -12.02 8.19 -4.88
C HIS A 360 -12.95 7.02 -4.56
N SER A 361 -13.18 6.14 -5.53
CA SER A 361 -14.18 5.07 -5.45
C SER A 361 -13.66 3.67 -5.11
N MET A 362 -12.38 3.51 -4.73
CA MET A 362 -11.87 2.18 -4.38
C MET A 362 -12.51 1.69 -3.08
N ILE A 363 -13.18 0.55 -3.17
CA ILE A 363 -13.77 -0.16 -2.03
C ILE A 363 -12.64 -0.85 -1.26
N ASP A 364 -12.67 -0.68 0.06
CA ASP A 364 -11.71 -1.24 1.00
C ASP A 364 -10.27 -0.84 0.69
N GLU A 365 -10.12 0.42 0.27
CA GLU A 365 -8.82 1.07 0.12
C GLU A 365 -8.08 1.07 1.45
N HIS A 366 -6.87 0.54 1.43
CA HIS A 366 -6.12 0.24 2.65
C HIS A 366 -5.77 1.52 3.42
N PHE A 367 -5.41 2.57 2.69
CA PHE A 367 -5.19 3.91 3.25
C PHE A 367 -5.85 4.98 2.38
N GLY A 368 -5.30 5.27 1.18
CA GLY A 368 -5.85 6.25 0.24
C GLY A 368 -5.01 7.53 0.12
N ILE A 369 -3.76 7.40 -0.37
CA ILE A 369 -2.84 8.56 -0.51
C ILE A 369 -3.44 9.67 -1.38
N SER A 370 -4.15 9.33 -2.47
CA SER A 370 -4.76 10.37 -3.31
C SER A 370 -5.87 11.16 -2.60
N VAL A 371 -6.55 10.56 -1.63
CA VAL A 371 -7.52 11.29 -0.79
C VAL A 371 -6.80 12.34 0.05
N VAL A 372 -5.63 12.01 0.60
CA VAL A 372 -4.77 12.95 1.33
C VAL A 372 -4.23 14.05 0.39
N GLU A 373 -3.86 13.70 -0.85
CA GLU A 373 -3.43 14.68 -1.86
C GLU A 373 -4.55 15.68 -2.19
N TYR A 374 -5.80 15.22 -2.30
CA TYR A 374 -6.95 16.12 -2.49
C TYR A 374 -7.06 17.11 -1.33
N MET A 375 -7.07 16.59 -0.09
CA MET A 375 -7.14 17.39 1.12
C MET A 375 -6.01 18.43 1.17
N ALA A 376 -4.78 18.00 0.92
CA ALA A 376 -3.60 18.87 0.91
C ALA A 376 -3.73 19.97 -0.16
N ALA A 377 -4.18 19.63 -1.36
CA ALA A 377 -4.39 20.59 -2.45
C ALA A 377 -5.56 21.56 -2.19
N GLY A 378 -6.41 21.30 -1.18
CA GLY A 378 -7.63 22.06 -0.93
C GLY A 378 -8.83 21.61 -1.76
N ALA A 379 -8.74 20.46 -2.43
CA ALA A 379 -9.87 19.82 -3.09
C ALA A 379 -10.64 18.99 -2.07
N ILE A 380 -11.95 19.21 -1.97
CA ILE A 380 -12.81 18.47 -1.03
C ILE A 380 -12.88 16.99 -1.46
N PRO A 381 -12.42 16.03 -0.64
CA PRO A 381 -12.49 14.62 -1.02
C PRO A 381 -13.92 14.11 -0.95
N ILE A 382 -14.34 13.37 -1.97
CA ILE A 382 -15.48 12.45 -1.96
C ILE A 382 -14.89 11.04 -2.10
N ALA A 383 -14.87 10.28 -1.01
CA ALA A 383 -14.21 8.98 -0.96
C ALA A 383 -15.19 7.84 -0.65
N HIS A 384 -14.78 6.61 -0.93
CA HIS A 384 -15.60 5.46 -0.61
C HIS A 384 -15.79 5.31 0.90
N ASN A 385 -17.01 4.98 1.32
CA ASN A 385 -17.42 4.81 2.72
C ASN A 385 -16.93 3.47 3.32
N SER A 386 -15.66 3.14 3.15
CA SER A 386 -15.04 1.98 3.79
C SER A 386 -13.53 2.17 4.03
N ALA A 387 -12.97 1.30 4.88
CA ALA A 387 -11.54 1.19 5.18
C ALA A 387 -10.82 2.53 5.46
N GLY A 388 -9.58 2.70 4.99
CA GLY A 388 -8.71 3.84 5.30
C GLY A 388 -9.37 5.20 5.07
N PRO A 389 -10.00 5.45 3.91
CA PRO A 389 -10.64 6.74 3.65
C PRO A 389 -11.72 7.09 4.69
N LYS A 390 -12.55 6.14 5.09
CA LYS A 390 -13.59 6.34 6.12
C LYS A 390 -13.03 6.44 7.53
N MET A 391 -12.12 5.54 7.88
CA MET A 391 -11.72 5.33 9.28
C MET A 391 -10.66 6.33 9.75
N ASP A 392 -9.84 6.84 8.83
CA ASP A 392 -8.65 7.62 9.18
C ASP A 392 -8.58 8.97 8.48
N ILE A 393 -9.02 9.07 7.21
CA ILE A 393 -8.76 10.25 6.39
C ILE A 393 -9.93 11.24 6.44
N VAL A 394 -11.10 10.87 5.91
CA VAL A 394 -12.31 11.70 5.84
C VAL A 394 -13.08 11.60 7.16
N VAL A 395 -12.49 12.20 8.21
CA VAL A 395 -13.05 12.31 9.55
C VAL A 395 -13.11 13.78 9.96
N ASP A 396 -14.03 14.14 10.85
CA ASP A 396 -14.18 15.53 11.27
C ASP A 396 -12.91 16.06 11.96
N GLU A 397 -12.54 17.30 11.66
CA GLU A 397 -11.40 18.01 12.24
C GLU A 397 -11.92 19.27 12.95
N ASP A 398 -11.68 19.38 14.25
CA ASP A 398 -12.24 20.45 15.12
C ASP A 398 -13.75 20.68 14.94
N GLY A 399 -14.52 19.61 14.78
CA GLY A 399 -15.97 19.67 14.58
C GLY A 399 -16.40 20.12 13.17
N HIS A 400 -15.47 20.27 12.23
CA HIS A 400 -15.74 20.61 10.85
C HIS A 400 -15.60 19.38 9.95
N GLN A 401 -16.51 19.25 8.99
CA GLN A 401 -16.45 18.23 7.95
C GLN A 401 -15.21 18.43 7.08
N THR A 402 -14.49 17.35 6.78
CA THR A 402 -13.29 17.34 5.94
C THR A 402 -13.51 16.77 4.54
N GLY A 403 -14.71 16.26 4.27
CA GLY A 403 -15.10 15.71 2.97
C GLY A 403 -16.34 14.83 3.07
N PHE A 404 -16.65 14.10 2.00
CA PHE A 404 -17.84 13.26 1.88
C PHE A 404 -17.48 11.79 1.71
N LEU A 405 -18.37 10.93 2.22
CA LEU A 405 -18.27 9.48 2.06
C LEU A 405 -19.48 8.97 1.28
N ALA A 406 -19.21 8.14 0.27
CA ALA A 406 -20.24 7.54 -0.58
C ALA A 406 -20.01 6.03 -0.77
N SER A 407 -21.09 5.26 -0.94
CA SER A 407 -21.03 3.80 -1.10
C SER A 407 -21.39 3.33 -2.50
N ASP A 408 -22.09 4.16 -3.28
CA ASP A 408 -22.64 3.82 -4.59
C ASP A 408 -22.75 5.07 -5.48
N THR A 409 -23.08 4.85 -6.75
CA THR A 409 -23.21 5.89 -7.77
C THR A 409 -24.13 7.03 -7.34
N GLU A 410 -25.25 6.72 -6.68
CA GLU A 410 -26.21 7.71 -6.20
C GLU A 410 -25.59 8.60 -5.11
N GLY A 411 -24.96 7.99 -4.08
CA GLY A 411 -24.31 8.73 -3.01
C GLY A 411 -23.16 9.62 -3.51
N TYR A 412 -22.41 9.18 -4.53
CA TYR A 412 -21.42 10.03 -5.19
C TYR A 412 -22.08 11.20 -5.92
N ALA A 413 -23.16 10.97 -6.66
CA ALA A 413 -23.87 12.02 -7.39
C ALA A 413 -24.43 13.08 -6.43
N GLU A 414 -25.03 12.66 -5.31
CA GLU A 414 -25.53 13.57 -4.28
C GLU A 414 -24.42 14.40 -3.63
N ALA A 415 -23.26 13.80 -3.36
CA ALA A 415 -22.10 14.54 -2.84
C ALA A 415 -21.57 15.58 -3.86
N ILE A 416 -21.51 15.22 -5.15
CA ILE A 416 -21.13 16.11 -6.25
C ILE A 416 -22.10 17.30 -6.32
N LEU A 417 -23.41 17.04 -6.35
CA LEU A 417 -24.45 18.08 -6.38
C LEU A 417 -24.36 19.00 -5.17
N LYS A 418 -24.21 18.43 -3.97
CA LYS A 418 -24.08 19.21 -2.73
C LYS A 418 -22.89 20.17 -2.78
N ILE A 419 -21.72 19.72 -3.23
CA ILE A 419 -20.52 20.57 -3.38
C ILE A 419 -20.74 21.69 -4.40
N LEU A 420 -21.46 21.40 -5.49
CA LEU A 420 -21.79 22.39 -6.52
C LEU A 420 -22.77 23.46 -6.02
N MET A 421 -23.68 23.09 -5.12
CA MET A 421 -24.66 24.00 -4.52
C MET A 421 -24.11 24.84 -3.37
N MET A 422 -22.99 24.42 -2.77
CA MET A 422 -22.35 25.18 -1.69
C MET A 422 -21.89 26.57 -2.16
N SER A 423 -21.93 27.53 -1.24
CA SER A 423 -21.21 28.78 -1.38
C SER A 423 -19.69 28.54 -1.40
N GLU A 424 -18.94 29.50 -1.91
CA GLU A 424 -17.47 29.45 -1.88
C GLU A 424 -16.95 29.40 -0.43
N THR A 425 -17.54 30.16 0.49
CA THR A 425 -17.16 30.18 1.90
C THR A 425 -17.35 28.82 2.58
N GLU A 426 -18.44 28.11 2.30
CA GLU A 426 -18.66 26.75 2.82
C GLU A 426 -17.62 25.78 2.28
N ARG A 427 -17.31 25.83 0.98
CA ARG A 427 -16.28 24.99 0.38
C ARG A 427 -14.89 25.27 0.98
N LEU A 428 -14.54 26.54 1.16
CA LEU A 428 -13.27 26.95 1.76
C LEU A 428 -13.14 26.46 3.20
N THR A 429 -14.22 26.48 3.98
CA THR A 429 -14.25 25.97 5.36
C THR A 429 -13.93 24.48 5.39
N ILE A 430 -14.58 23.67 4.55
CA ILE A 430 -14.32 22.22 4.43
C ILE A 430 -12.89 21.97 3.93
N ALA A 431 -12.45 22.70 2.91
CA ALA A 431 -11.11 22.54 2.33
C ALA A 431 -9.99 22.90 3.32
N ALA A 432 -10.18 23.93 4.14
CA ALA A 432 -9.23 24.31 5.20
C ALA A 432 -9.14 23.23 6.29
N ALA A 433 -10.29 22.72 6.76
CA ALA A 433 -10.34 21.62 7.72
C ALA A 433 -9.69 20.35 7.16
N ALA A 434 -9.99 20.01 5.91
CA ALA A 434 -9.40 18.88 5.19
C ALA A 434 -7.87 19.01 5.08
N ARG A 435 -7.36 20.19 4.68
CA ARG A 435 -5.91 20.44 4.58
C ARG A 435 -5.22 20.32 5.93
N LYS A 436 -5.85 20.78 7.01
CA LYS A 436 -5.34 20.61 8.37
C LYS A 436 -5.26 19.13 8.74
N GLN A 437 -6.32 18.37 8.51
CA GLN A 437 -6.34 16.92 8.73
C GLN A 437 -5.23 16.19 7.94
N ALA A 438 -4.95 16.62 6.70
CA ALA A 438 -3.89 16.04 5.88
C ALA A 438 -2.47 16.14 6.50
N GLN A 439 -2.22 17.13 7.36
CA GLN A 439 -0.92 17.30 8.03
C GLN A 439 -0.57 16.13 8.96
N ARG A 440 -1.57 15.38 9.43
CA ARG A 440 -1.37 14.16 10.23
C ARG A 440 -0.73 13.01 9.46
N PHE A 441 -0.65 13.14 8.14
CA PHE A 441 -0.08 12.13 7.24
C PHE A 441 1.20 12.66 6.56
N SER A 442 1.79 13.74 7.06
CA SER A 442 3.02 14.30 6.49
C SER A 442 4.22 13.37 6.69
N GLU A 443 5.29 13.60 5.92
CA GLU A 443 6.54 12.86 6.08
C GLU A 443 7.17 13.09 7.47
N GLU A 444 7.08 14.31 7.99
CA GLU A 444 7.55 14.66 9.32
C GLU A 444 6.79 13.87 10.38
N LYS A 445 5.46 13.83 10.29
CA LYS A 445 4.63 13.08 11.23
C LYS A 445 4.91 11.58 11.17
N PHE A 446 5.07 11.02 9.97
CA PHE A 446 5.50 9.63 9.81
C PHE A 446 6.84 9.40 10.51
N CYS A 447 7.84 10.27 10.31
CA CYS A 447 9.17 10.12 10.88
C CYS A 447 9.13 10.14 12.42
N GLU A 448 8.37 11.07 13.01
CA GLU A 448 8.14 11.14 14.47
C GLU A 448 7.52 9.86 15.02
N ASP A 449 6.40 9.43 14.44
CA ASP A 449 5.64 8.28 14.92
C ASP A 449 6.41 6.97 14.70
N PHE A 450 7.14 6.86 13.58
CA PHE A 450 8.03 5.74 13.29
C PHE A 450 9.16 5.64 14.32
N LYS A 451 9.86 6.75 14.60
CA LYS A 451 10.93 6.79 15.63
C LYS A 451 10.38 6.42 17.01
N ALA A 452 9.22 6.96 17.38
CA ALA A 452 8.56 6.62 18.64
C ALA A 452 8.23 5.12 18.73
N ALA A 453 7.78 4.50 17.63
CA ALA A 453 7.46 3.08 17.58
C ALA A 453 8.69 2.18 17.69
N ILE A 454 9.80 2.51 17.00
CA ILE A 454 10.98 1.64 16.96
C ILE A 454 11.87 1.78 18.20
N ARG A 455 11.91 2.96 18.85
CA ARG A 455 12.82 3.27 19.96
C ARG A 455 12.81 2.23 21.08
N PRO A 456 11.66 1.71 21.57
CA PRO A 456 11.64 0.67 22.60
C PRO A 456 12.27 -0.65 22.16
N VAL A 457 12.27 -0.95 20.86
CA VAL A 457 12.78 -2.22 20.31
C VAL A 457 14.25 -2.13 19.96
N ILE A 458 14.69 -0.99 19.39
CA ILE A 458 16.06 -0.82 18.92
C ILE A 458 17.02 -0.33 20.00
N SER A 459 16.52 0.29 21.09
CA SER A 459 17.32 0.81 22.22
C SER A 459 17.95 -0.27 23.09
N SER A 460 17.39 -1.48 23.13
CA SER A 460 18.03 -2.61 23.80
C SER A 460 19.39 -2.89 23.12
N ASN A 461 20.47 -2.78 23.88
CA ASN A 461 21.83 -3.05 23.36
C ASN A 461 21.85 -4.43 22.68
N PRO A 462 22.43 -4.52 21.47
CA PRO A 462 22.47 -5.75 20.69
C PRO A 462 23.33 -6.85 21.30
#